data_AF-A0A1F5X100-F1
#
_entry.id   AF-A0A1F5X100-F1
#
_cell.length_a   1.000
_cell.length_b   1.000
_cell.length_c   1.000
_cell.angle_alpha   90.00
_cell.angle_beta   90.00
_cell.angle_gamma   90.00
#
_symmetry.space_group_name_H-M   'P 1'
#
loop_
_entity.id
_entity.type
_entity.pdbx_description
1 polymer ?
#
loop_
_entity_poly.entity_id
_entity_poly.type
_entity_poly.pdbx_seq_one_letter_code
_entity_poly.pdbx_strand_id
1 'polypeptide(L)'
;MVQLVDFRKFRVSVNIMLNTFYVTELMVHLSRNASMSRLEERFRSDLLDFQREINKKYAGILFSYLVAAVAGELRHLQINLQDIKWWNKILPFKKDEKKSTINYLENSGIKFGKLSRGEVHDAVIKNLLNSSPERFLAEAVNGFEKFKWRGSMGGNKWAKIAEAALEYARGKLLDVRFIDLVFTLRHNGGRLFDKHASFWCKPESVLGTDEVELNLQLEIQSKAKDIVELITKLSEVRNGFEWYLIQLMRRGEALKYWPSIADLCKEDAALQNQDEKKA
;
A
#
# COMPACT_ATOMS: atom_id res chain seq x y z
N MET A 1 12.29 0.42 13.11
CA MET A 1 10.85 0.50 13.42
C MET A 1 10.15 1.20 12.25
N VAL A 2 9.10 0.61 11.68
CA VAL A 2 8.36 1.23 10.57
C VAL A 2 7.56 2.41 11.12
N GLN A 3 7.76 3.60 10.54
CA GLN A 3 7.01 4.80 10.91
C GLN A 3 5.81 4.96 9.99
N LEU A 4 4.69 5.39 10.54
CA LEU A 4 3.54 5.79 9.76
C LEU A 4 3.85 7.11 9.03
N VAL A 5 3.56 7.13 7.75
CA VAL A 5 3.49 8.36 6.94
C VAL A 5 2.06 8.87 6.95
N ASP A 6 1.87 10.19 7.06
CA ASP A 6 0.56 10.82 6.92
C ASP A 6 0.14 10.88 5.44
N PHE A 7 -0.30 9.74 4.90
CA PHE A 7 -0.63 9.58 3.49
C PHE A 7 -1.79 10.48 3.02
N ARG A 8 -2.56 11.07 3.95
CA ARG A 8 -3.69 11.96 3.64
C ARG A 8 -3.24 13.24 2.93
N LYS A 9 -1.97 13.62 3.10
CA LYS A 9 -1.33 14.76 2.45
C LYS A 9 -0.97 14.50 0.98
N PHE A 10 -1.16 13.27 0.51
CA PHE A 10 -0.79 12.84 -0.83
C PHE A 10 -2.05 12.52 -1.64
N ARG A 11 -1.95 12.76 -2.95
CA ARG A 11 -2.80 12.11 -3.94
C ARG A 11 -1.99 10.97 -4.54
N VAL A 12 -2.54 9.76 -4.51
CA VAL A 12 -1.83 8.53 -4.81
C VAL A 12 -2.58 7.77 -5.89
N SER A 13 -1.94 7.59 -7.04
CA SER A 13 -2.40 6.62 -8.04
C SER A 13 -1.65 5.32 -7.85
N VAL A 14 -2.34 4.27 -7.40
CA VAL A 14 -1.74 2.94 -7.22
C VAL A 14 -1.31 2.34 -8.56
N ASN A 15 -2.02 2.66 -9.65
CA ASN A 15 -1.64 2.24 -10.99
C ASN A 15 -0.25 2.80 -11.39
N ILE A 16 0.04 4.07 -11.07
CA ILE A 16 1.34 4.71 -11.35
C ILE A 16 2.43 4.17 -10.40
N MET A 17 2.10 3.95 -9.12
CA MET A 17 3.02 3.31 -8.17
C MET A 17 3.42 1.92 -8.66
N LEU A 18 2.45 1.13 -9.13
CA LEU A 18 2.69 -0.21 -9.67
C LEU A 18 3.62 -0.17 -10.89
N ASN A 19 3.29 0.67 -11.86
CA ASN A 19 4.12 0.88 -13.05
C ASN A 19 5.57 1.21 -12.68
N THR A 20 5.73 2.22 -11.82
CA THR A 20 7.04 2.70 -11.38
C THR A 20 7.80 1.60 -10.65
N PHE A 21 7.15 0.90 -9.71
CA PHE A 21 7.76 -0.15 -8.92
C PHE A 21 8.31 -1.27 -9.78
N TYR A 22 7.46 -1.92 -10.60
CA TYR A 22 7.90 -3.10 -11.36
C TYR A 22 8.91 -2.77 -12.46
N VAL A 23 8.78 -1.61 -13.10
CA VAL A 23 9.77 -1.20 -14.10
C VAL A 23 11.11 -0.88 -13.44
N THR A 24 11.12 -0.22 -12.28
CA THR A 24 12.36 0.04 -11.52
C THR A 24 13.04 -1.27 -11.11
N GLU A 25 12.29 -2.23 -10.58
CA GLU A 25 12.82 -3.54 -10.19
C GLU A 25 13.45 -4.28 -11.39
N LEU A 26 12.79 -4.24 -12.55
CA LEU A 26 13.30 -4.88 -13.77
C LEU A 26 14.53 -4.15 -14.33
N MET A 27 14.55 -2.81 -14.35
CA MET A 27 15.72 -2.03 -14.75
C MET A 27 16.93 -2.34 -13.86
N VAL A 28 16.73 -2.41 -12.54
CA VAL A 28 17.78 -2.78 -11.60
C VAL A 28 18.28 -4.19 -11.90
N HIS A 29 17.38 -5.15 -12.15
CA HIS A 29 17.75 -6.51 -12.50
C HIS A 29 18.61 -6.57 -13.77
N LEU A 30 18.19 -5.90 -14.84
CA LEU A 30 18.92 -5.85 -16.12
C LEU A 30 20.28 -5.17 -15.97
N SER A 31 20.36 -4.11 -15.16
CA SER A 31 21.63 -3.39 -14.94
C SER A 31 22.69 -4.20 -14.19
N ARG A 32 22.30 -5.32 -13.54
CA ARG A 32 23.25 -6.13 -12.76
C ARG A 32 24.22 -6.94 -13.62
N ASN A 33 23.83 -7.25 -14.85
CA ASN A 33 24.53 -8.21 -15.71
C ASN A 33 25.46 -7.57 -16.75
N ALA A 34 25.59 -6.23 -16.76
CA ALA A 34 26.45 -5.53 -17.71
C ALA A 34 27.91 -5.43 -17.21
N SER A 35 28.87 -5.55 -18.13
CA SER A 35 30.29 -5.26 -17.88
C SER A 35 30.49 -3.74 -17.80
N MET A 36 31.04 -3.21 -16.71
CA MET A 36 30.90 -1.77 -16.41
C MET A 36 32.17 -0.94 -16.63
N SER A 37 32.01 0.08 -17.47
CA SER A 37 32.76 1.33 -17.42
C SER A 37 32.36 2.20 -16.22
N ARG A 38 33.14 3.25 -15.92
CA ARG A 38 32.85 4.19 -14.82
C ARG A 38 31.50 4.92 -14.98
N LEU A 39 31.05 5.18 -16.20
CA LEU A 39 29.76 5.83 -16.46
C LEU A 39 28.59 4.89 -16.15
N GLU A 40 28.73 3.62 -16.47
CA GLU A 40 27.75 2.57 -16.18
C GLU A 40 27.63 2.31 -14.67
N GLU A 41 28.75 2.34 -13.95
CA GLU A 41 28.75 2.23 -12.49
C GLU A 41 27.97 3.37 -11.82
N ARG A 42 28.18 4.61 -12.27
CA ARG A 42 27.43 5.78 -11.76
C ARG A 42 25.94 5.65 -12.05
N PHE A 43 25.57 5.28 -13.28
CA PHE A 43 24.17 5.05 -13.63
C PHE A 43 23.51 3.99 -12.75
N ARG A 44 24.20 2.86 -12.53
CA ARG A 44 23.70 1.80 -11.65
C ARG A 44 23.56 2.26 -10.21
N SER A 45 24.47 3.09 -9.70
CA SER A 45 24.33 3.69 -8.37
C SER A 45 23.06 4.53 -8.28
N ASP A 46 22.87 5.46 -9.22
CA ASP A 46 21.70 6.34 -9.25
C ASP A 46 20.39 5.54 -9.32
N LEU A 47 20.37 4.45 -10.11
CA LEU A 47 19.22 3.56 -10.24
C LEU A 47 18.92 2.78 -8.94
N LEU A 48 19.96 2.31 -8.25
CA LEU A 48 19.82 1.64 -6.95
C LEU A 48 19.39 2.60 -5.83
N ASP A 49 19.88 3.84 -5.86
CA ASP A 49 19.45 4.91 -4.96
C ASP A 49 17.96 5.20 -5.15
N PHE A 50 17.53 5.38 -6.41
CA PHE A 50 16.12 5.56 -6.73
C PHE A 50 15.25 4.38 -6.30
N GLN A 51 15.67 3.14 -6.58
CA GLN A 51 14.98 1.93 -6.14
C GLN A 51 14.79 1.92 -4.62
N ARG A 52 15.84 2.22 -3.84
CA ARG A 52 15.73 2.26 -2.38
C ARG A 52 14.75 3.33 -1.92
N GLU A 53 14.82 4.51 -2.52
CA GLU A 53 13.95 5.64 -2.17
C GLU A 53 12.47 5.33 -2.46
N ILE A 54 12.15 4.87 -3.68
CA ILE A 54 10.77 4.58 -4.06
C ILE A 54 10.21 3.39 -3.28
N ASN A 55 11.02 2.36 -3.04
CA ASN A 55 10.57 1.23 -2.21
C ASN A 55 10.26 1.69 -0.79
N LYS A 56 11.11 2.56 -0.22
CA LYS A 56 10.85 3.08 1.12
C LYS A 56 9.59 3.94 1.18
N LYS A 57 9.46 4.86 0.20
CA LYS A 57 8.30 5.76 0.03
C LYS A 57 7.01 4.96 -0.12
N TYR A 58 6.97 4.03 -1.07
CA TYR A 58 5.79 3.25 -1.41
C TYR A 58 5.38 2.30 -0.30
N ALA A 59 6.34 1.58 0.31
CA ALA A 59 6.06 0.72 1.45
C ALA A 59 5.49 1.52 2.63
N GLY A 60 6.02 2.72 2.91
CA GLY A 60 5.48 3.61 3.95
C GLY A 60 4.04 4.07 3.67
N ILE A 61 3.77 4.51 2.43
CA ILE A 61 2.44 4.94 2.00
C ILE A 61 1.42 3.80 2.07
N LEU A 62 1.75 2.64 1.51
CA LEU A 62 0.89 1.46 1.51
C LEU A 62 0.66 0.91 2.93
N PHE A 63 1.69 0.95 3.78
CA PHE A 63 1.56 0.53 5.17
C PHE A 63 0.58 1.41 5.94
N SER A 64 0.74 2.73 5.88
CA SER A 64 -0.20 3.64 6.53
C SER A 64 -1.62 3.52 5.97
N TYR A 65 -1.73 3.29 4.66
CA TYR A 65 -3.01 3.02 4.03
C TYR A 65 -3.68 1.75 4.59
N LEU A 66 -2.94 0.64 4.69
CA LEU A 66 -3.48 -0.60 5.26
C LEU A 66 -3.91 -0.42 6.71
N VAL A 67 -3.13 0.30 7.53
CA VAL A 67 -3.51 0.61 8.92
C VAL A 67 -4.83 1.38 8.96
N ALA A 68 -5.00 2.40 8.12
CA ALA A 68 -6.25 3.14 8.02
C ALA A 68 -7.40 2.26 7.51
N ALA A 69 -7.20 1.48 6.46
CA ALA A 69 -8.22 0.59 5.90
C ALA A 69 -8.71 -0.45 6.93
N VAL A 70 -7.76 -1.06 7.66
CA VAL A 70 -8.03 -1.98 8.78
C VAL A 70 -8.84 -1.28 9.88
N ALA A 71 -8.43 -0.08 10.30
CA ALA A 71 -9.16 0.71 11.28
C ALA A 71 -10.58 1.03 10.82
N GLY A 72 -10.72 1.44 9.56
CA GLY A 72 -11.98 1.64 8.90
C GLY A 72 -12.86 0.42 9.11
N GLU A 73 -12.46 -0.76 8.66
CA GLU A 73 -13.34 -1.94 8.74
C GLU A 73 -13.57 -2.45 10.18
N LEU A 74 -12.62 -2.25 11.10
CA LEU A 74 -12.83 -2.53 12.53
C LEU A 74 -14.03 -1.78 13.12
N ARG A 75 -14.41 -0.62 12.58
CA ARG A 75 -15.59 0.15 13.04
C ARG A 75 -16.90 -0.62 13.00
N HIS A 76 -16.98 -1.65 12.15
CA HIS A 76 -18.17 -2.49 11.95
C HIS A 76 -18.27 -3.67 12.90
N LEU A 77 -17.29 -3.84 13.79
CA LEU A 77 -17.28 -4.92 14.76
C LEU A 77 -18.55 -4.89 15.61
N GLN A 78 -19.28 -6.01 15.64
CA GLN A 78 -20.48 -6.14 16.45
C GLN A 78 -20.10 -6.46 17.90
N ILE A 79 -20.04 -5.42 18.72
CA ILE A 79 -19.88 -5.58 20.16
C ILE A 79 -21.28 -5.70 20.77
N ASN A 80 -21.79 -6.93 20.85
CA ASN A 80 -23.00 -7.16 21.63
C ASN A 80 -22.62 -7.29 23.12
N LEU A 81 -22.94 -6.26 23.92
CA LEU A 81 -22.67 -6.25 25.36
C LEU A 81 -23.35 -7.43 26.08
N GLN A 82 -24.45 -7.97 25.54
CA GLN A 82 -25.11 -9.17 26.08
C GLN A 82 -24.32 -10.46 25.85
N ASP A 83 -23.61 -10.58 24.72
CA ASP A 83 -22.69 -11.70 24.49
C ASP A 83 -21.60 -11.66 25.58
N ILE A 84 -21.03 -10.49 25.87
CA ILE A 84 -20.03 -10.33 26.94
C ILE A 84 -20.60 -10.76 28.30
N LYS A 85 -21.86 -10.42 28.62
CA LYS A 85 -22.53 -10.84 29.87
C LYS A 85 -22.82 -12.34 29.97
N TRP A 86 -23.21 -13.01 28.89
CA TRP A 86 -23.47 -14.45 28.89
C TRP A 86 -22.16 -15.26 28.94
N TRP A 87 -21.13 -14.84 28.19
CA TRP A 87 -19.78 -15.42 28.25
C TRP A 87 -19.13 -15.25 29.63
N ASN A 88 -19.41 -14.15 30.34
CA ASN A 88 -18.98 -13.94 31.74
C ASN A 88 -19.48 -15.03 32.70
N LYS A 89 -20.53 -15.78 32.34
CA LYS A 89 -21.10 -16.84 33.16
C LYS A 89 -20.48 -18.21 32.90
N ILE A 90 -19.81 -18.42 31.75
CA ILE A 90 -19.41 -19.74 31.27
C ILE A 90 -17.87 -19.93 31.19
N LEU A 91 -17.09 -18.89 30.86
CA LEU A 91 -15.62 -19.00 30.70
C LEU A 91 -14.89 -17.70 31.14
N PRO A 92 -14.47 -17.58 32.41
CA PRO A 92 -13.90 -16.33 32.94
C PRO A 92 -12.53 -15.96 32.34
N PHE A 93 -11.67 -16.92 31.97
CA PHE A 93 -10.32 -16.64 31.45
C PHE A 93 -10.28 -16.03 30.03
N LYS A 94 -11.30 -16.28 29.20
CA LYS A 94 -11.39 -15.69 27.84
C LYS A 94 -11.94 -14.25 27.83
N LYS A 95 -12.33 -13.73 29.01
CA LYS A 95 -12.92 -12.41 29.20
C LYS A 95 -11.89 -11.30 29.12
N ASP A 96 -10.76 -11.48 29.78
CA ASP A 96 -9.76 -10.42 29.96
C ASP A 96 -9.09 -10.08 28.63
N GLU A 97 -8.84 -11.09 27.80
CA GLU A 97 -8.26 -10.90 26.47
C GLU A 97 -9.18 -10.08 25.55
N LYS A 98 -10.46 -10.50 25.38
CA LYS A 98 -11.41 -9.77 24.52
C LYS A 98 -11.68 -8.34 24.98
N LYS A 99 -11.81 -8.15 26.30
CA LYS A 99 -12.00 -6.81 26.89
C LYS A 99 -10.76 -5.94 26.69
N SER A 100 -9.56 -6.51 26.87
CA SER A 100 -8.29 -5.84 26.62
C SER A 100 -8.18 -5.40 25.16
N THR A 101 -8.49 -6.29 24.20
CA THR A 101 -8.51 -5.97 22.76
C THR A 101 -9.46 -4.80 22.47
N ILE A 102 -10.71 -4.86 22.93
CA ILE A 102 -11.68 -3.78 22.71
C ILE A 102 -11.16 -2.46 23.29
N ASN A 103 -10.75 -2.46 24.57
CA ASN A 103 -10.26 -1.25 25.23
C ASN A 103 -9.06 -0.65 24.49
N TYR A 104 -8.14 -1.48 24.00
CA TYR A 104 -6.98 -1.00 23.25
C TYR A 104 -7.40 -0.39 21.91
N LEU A 105 -8.28 -1.05 21.16
CA LEU A 105 -8.78 -0.53 19.88
C LEU A 105 -9.54 0.80 20.07
N GLU A 106 -10.35 0.93 21.12
CA GLU A 106 -11.03 2.20 21.46
C GLU A 106 -10.04 3.31 21.78
N ASN A 107 -9.04 3.03 22.62
CA ASN A 107 -7.97 3.97 22.95
C ASN A 107 -7.11 4.35 21.74
N SER A 108 -7.03 3.47 20.74
CA SER A 108 -6.35 3.74 19.47
C SER A 108 -7.15 4.66 18.55
N GLY A 109 -8.43 4.93 18.85
CA GLY A 109 -9.29 5.83 18.07
C GLY A 109 -10.45 5.14 17.35
N ILE A 110 -10.64 3.83 17.53
CA ILE A 110 -11.79 3.12 16.96
C ILE A 110 -13.04 3.42 17.79
N LYS A 111 -14.09 3.96 17.16
CA LYS A 111 -15.43 4.04 17.79
C LYS A 111 -16.41 3.16 17.04
N PHE A 112 -16.66 1.98 17.61
CA PHE A 112 -17.52 0.96 17.01
C PHE A 112 -18.95 1.47 16.75
N GLY A 113 -19.42 1.32 15.52
CA GLY A 113 -20.79 1.63 15.10
C GLY A 113 -21.22 3.11 15.14
N LYS A 114 -20.32 4.05 15.45
CA LYS A 114 -20.68 5.47 15.68
C LYS A 114 -20.04 6.48 14.74
N LEU A 115 -18.83 6.21 14.24
CA LEU A 115 -18.10 7.14 13.39
C LEU A 115 -18.19 6.78 11.91
N SER A 116 -18.13 7.81 11.07
CA SER A 116 -17.86 7.64 9.66
C SER A 116 -16.45 7.06 9.45
N ARG A 117 -16.23 6.44 8.28
CA ARG A 117 -14.92 5.87 7.95
C ARG A 117 -13.79 6.91 8.02
N GLY A 118 -14.03 8.12 7.50
CA GLY A 118 -13.03 9.20 7.49
C GLY A 118 -12.60 9.62 8.90
N GLU A 119 -13.56 9.78 9.82
CA GLU A 119 -13.26 10.14 11.21
C GLU A 119 -12.43 9.06 11.92
N VAL A 120 -12.71 7.78 11.65
CA VAL A 120 -11.91 6.67 12.20
C VAL A 120 -10.50 6.67 11.64
N HIS A 121 -10.33 6.88 10.34
CA HIS A 121 -9.02 6.97 9.71
C HIS A 121 -8.20 8.12 10.33
N ASP A 122 -8.79 9.30 10.48
CA ASP A 122 -8.11 10.46 11.05
C ASP A 122 -7.70 10.25 12.52
N ALA A 123 -8.61 9.68 13.32
CA ALA A 123 -8.33 9.40 14.73
C ALA A 123 -7.19 8.38 14.89
N VAL A 124 -7.26 7.25 14.16
CA VAL A 124 -6.25 6.20 14.27
C VAL A 124 -4.89 6.66 13.75
N ILE A 125 -4.83 7.31 12.57
CA ILE A 125 -3.57 7.84 12.05
C ILE A 125 -2.98 8.85 13.03
N LYS A 126 -3.77 9.81 13.55
CA LYS A 126 -3.29 10.79 14.53
C LYS A 126 -2.72 10.14 15.80
N ASN A 127 -3.39 9.12 16.34
CA ASN A 127 -2.97 8.45 17.57
C ASN A 127 -1.76 7.52 17.36
N LEU A 128 -1.66 6.91 16.18
CA LEU A 128 -0.59 5.97 15.87
C LEU A 128 0.65 6.64 15.26
N LEU A 129 0.58 7.86 14.74
CA LEU A 129 1.75 8.60 14.22
C LEU A 129 2.90 8.69 15.24
N ASN A 130 2.56 8.77 16.53
CA ASN A 130 3.53 8.89 17.64
C ASN A 130 3.65 7.60 18.46
N SER A 131 3.12 6.47 17.98
CA SER A 131 3.20 5.19 18.69
C SER A 131 3.50 4.03 17.74
N SER A 132 3.72 2.82 18.28
CA SER A 132 3.97 1.65 17.45
C SER A 132 2.64 1.09 16.90
N PRO A 133 2.42 1.07 15.57
CA PRO A 133 1.24 0.47 14.97
C PRO A 133 1.21 -1.06 15.13
N GLU A 134 2.30 -1.69 15.56
CA GLU A 134 2.38 -3.15 15.71
C GLU A 134 1.31 -3.69 16.67
N ARG A 135 1.16 -3.07 17.85
CA ARG A 135 0.17 -3.55 18.83
C ARG A 135 -1.25 -3.34 18.30
N PHE A 136 -1.52 -2.23 17.64
CA PHE A 136 -2.80 -2.01 16.98
C PHE A 136 -3.11 -3.09 15.95
N LEU A 137 -2.15 -3.44 15.09
CA LEU A 137 -2.34 -4.47 14.08
C LEU A 137 -2.53 -5.86 14.69
N ALA A 138 -1.82 -6.20 15.77
CA ALA A 138 -2.02 -7.46 16.50
C ALA A 138 -3.44 -7.54 17.11
N GLU A 139 -3.91 -6.46 17.72
CA GLU A 139 -5.28 -6.40 18.26
C GLU A 139 -6.33 -6.37 17.14
N ALA A 140 -6.01 -5.82 15.97
CA ALA A 140 -6.86 -5.85 14.80
C ALA A 140 -7.04 -7.28 14.26
N VAL A 141 -5.94 -8.06 14.15
CA VAL A 141 -5.98 -9.49 13.79
C VAL A 141 -6.89 -10.25 14.76
N ASN A 142 -6.66 -10.09 16.07
CA ASN A 142 -7.52 -10.67 17.11
C ASN A 142 -9.00 -10.26 16.93
N GLY A 143 -9.24 -8.99 16.65
CA GLY A 143 -10.57 -8.43 16.38
C GLY A 143 -11.26 -9.14 15.21
N PHE A 144 -10.58 -9.29 14.09
CA PHE A 144 -11.13 -9.92 12.89
C PHE A 144 -11.38 -11.41 13.04
N GLU A 145 -10.52 -12.14 13.75
CA GLU A 145 -10.65 -13.60 13.89
C GLU A 145 -11.62 -14.03 15.01
N LYS A 146 -11.62 -13.32 16.14
CA LYS A 146 -12.25 -13.82 17.39
C LYS A 146 -13.64 -13.26 17.67
N PHE A 147 -14.09 -12.27 16.89
CA PHE A 147 -15.37 -11.59 17.10
C PHE A 147 -16.36 -11.84 15.97
N LYS A 148 -17.64 -11.55 16.24
CA LYS A 148 -18.72 -11.66 15.26
C LYS A 148 -18.77 -10.42 14.37
N TRP A 149 -19.10 -10.64 13.11
CA TRP A 149 -19.16 -9.62 12.07
C TRP A 149 -20.51 -9.63 11.38
N ARG A 150 -21.00 -8.44 11.01
CA ARG A 150 -22.22 -8.31 10.21
C ARG A 150 -21.88 -8.48 8.74
N GLY A 151 -22.40 -9.54 8.12
CA GLY A 151 -22.23 -9.79 6.68
C GLY A 151 -20.76 -9.89 6.27
N SER A 152 -20.40 -9.25 5.16
CA SER A 152 -19.06 -9.31 4.55
C SER A 152 -18.06 -8.25 5.04
N MET A 153 -18.41 -7.46 6.06
CA MET A 153 -17.64 -6.26 6.49
C MET A 153 -16.39 -6.56 7.34
N GLY A 154 -16.06 -7.83 7.61
CA GLY A 154 -14.91 -8.20 8.42
C GLY A 154 -14.50 -9.67 8.25
N GLY A 155 -14.00 -10.26 9.34
CA GLY A 155 -13.60 -11.68 9.39
C GLY A 155 -12.21 -11.98 8.84
N ASN A 156 -11.95 -13.27 8.59
CA ASN A 156 -10.62 -13.80 8.31
C ASN A 156 -9.87 -13.15 7.13
N LYS A 157 -10.55 -12.63 6.11
CA LYS A 157 -9.86 -11.93 5.01
C LYS A 157 -9.24 -10.61 5.47
N TRP A 158 -9.94 -9.88 6.34
CA TRP A 158 -9.40 -8.67 6.95
C TRP A 158 -8.32 -8.98 8.00
N ALA A 159 -8.43 -10.12 8.70
CA ALA A 159 -7.34 -10.62 9.54
C ALA A 159 -6.06 -10.82 8.73
N LYS A 160 -6.13 -11.46 7.55
CA LYS A 160 -4.97 -11.65 6.66
C LYS A 160 -4.35 -10.33 6.18
N ILE A 161 -5.17 -9.33 5.87
CA ILE A 161 -4.69 -7.99 5.49
C ILE A 161 -3.98 -7.32 6.68
N ALA A 162 -4.57 -7.38 7.88
CA ALA A 162 -3.96 -6.85 9.09
C ALA A 162 -2.65 -7.59 9.44
N GLU A 163 -2.59 -8.89 9.22
CA GLU A 163 -1.41 -9.71 9.45
C GLU A 163 -0.27 -9.37 8.48
N ALA A 164 -0.56 -9.18 7.19
CA ALA A 164 0.44 -8.71 6.22
C ALA A 164 1.09 -7.38 6.66
N ALA A 165 0.27 -6.43 7.13
CA ALA A 165 0.78 -5.17 7.69
C ALA A 165 1.58 -5.40 8.99
N LEU A 166 1.14 -6.32 9.85
CA LEU A 166 1.81 -6.65 11.11
C LEU A 166 3.19 -7.28 10.87
N GLU A 167 3.32 -8.17 9.89
CA GLU A 167 4.59 -8.78 9.52
C GLU A 167 5.59 -7.73 9.00
N TYR A 168 5.12 -6.77 8.20
CA TYR A 168 5.94 -5.64 7.78
C TYR A 168 6.33 -4.74 8.95
N ALA A 169 5.40 -4.41 9.86
CA ALA A 169 5.68 -3.61 11.05
C ALA A 169 6.75 -4.26 11.96
N ARG A 170 6.76 -5.60 12.04
CA ARG A 170 7.74 -6.41 12.77
C ARG A 170 9.08 -6.59 12.04
N GLY A 171 9.22 -6.07 10.82
CA GLY A 171 10.42 -6.23 10.00
C GLY A 171 10.60 -7.64 9.42
N LYS A 172 9.54 -8.46 9.39
CA LYS A 172 9.58 -9.80 8.76
C LYS A 172 9.47 -9.73 7.23
N LEU A 173 8.91 -8.65 6.69
CA LEU A 173 8.82 -8.38 5.27
C LEU A 173 9.76 -7.23 4.89
N LEU A 174 10.55 -7.44 3.83
CA LEU A 174 11.30 -6.38 3.18
C LEU A 174 10.36 -5.47 2.39
N ASP A 175 10.71 -4.19 2.23
CA ASP A 175 9.90 -3.18 1.51
C ASP A 175 9.40 -3.71 0.15
N VAL A 176 10.26 -4.30 -0.67
CA VAL A 176 9.93 -4.89 -1.98
C VAL A 176 8.85 -5.98 -1.86
N ARG A 177 9.03 -6.93 -0.94
CA ARG A 177 8.07 -8.04 -0.74
C ARG A 177 6.75 -7.56 -0.18
N PHE A 178 6.79 -6.55 0.68
CA PHE A 178 5.58 -5.95 1.24
C PHE A 178 4.78 -5.23 0.15
N ILE A 179 5.42 -4.41 -0.69
CA ILE A 179 4.75 -3.71 -1.80
C ILE A 179 4.09 -4.69 -2.75
N ASP A 180 4.84 -5.70 -3.22
CA ASP A 180 4.35 -6.76 -4.10
C ASP A 180 3.13 -7.48 -3.51
N LEU A 181 3.23 -7.87 -2.23
CA LEU A 181 2.12 -8.46 -1.49
C LEU A 181 0.89 -7.54 -1.47
N VAL A 182 1.05 -6.25 -1.13
CA VAL A 182 -0.09 -5.32 -0.99
C VAL A 182 -0.84 -5.16 -2.31
N PHE A 183 -0.18 -5.14 -3.47
CA PHE A 183 -0.88 -5.06 -4.76
C PHE A 183 -1.80 -6.27 -5.02
N THR A 184 -1.49 -7.43 -4.45
CA THR A 184 -2.28 -8.67 -4.63
C THR A 184 -3.35 -8.89 -3.56
N LEU A 185 -3.30 -8.14 -2.46
CA LEU A 185 -4.28 -8.25 -1.38
C LEU A 185 -5.69 -7.88 -1.87
N ARG A 186 -6.68 -8.68 -1.47
CA ARG A 186 -8.10 -8.48 -1.77
C ARG A 186 -8.94 -8.78 -0.52
N HIS A 187 -9.96 -7.97 -0.24
CA HIS A 187 -11.00 -8.33 0.73
C HIS A 187 -12.20 -8.96 0.01
N ASN A 188 -13.29 -9.28 0.71
CA ASN A 188 -14.42 -10.12 0.26
C ASN A 188 -15.07 -9.73 -1.10
N GLY A 189 -14.41 -10.06 -2.22
CA GLY A 189 -14.87 -9.77 -3.58
C GLY A 189 -14.75 -8.31 -4.00
N GLY A 190 -14.04 -7.47 -3.22
CA GLY A 190 -14.02 -6.02 -3.42
C GLY A 190 -12.62 -5.42 -3.54
N ARG A 191 -12.61 -4.15 -3.95
CA ARG A 191 -11.44 -3.30 -4.20
C ARG A 191 -10.70 -2.99 -2.92
N LEU A 192 -9.39 -3.22 -2.84
CA LEU A 192 -8.64 -2.89 -1.63
C LEU A 192 -8.44 -1.39 -1.54
N PHE A 193 -8.18 -0.71 -2.66
CA PHE A 193 -7.74 0.68 -2.70
C PHE A 193 -8.89 1.71 -2.72
N ASP A 194 -10.13 1.29 -2.42
CA ASP A 194 -11.32 2.14 -2.40
C ASP A 194 -11.64 2.73 -1.01
N LYS A 195 -10.80 2.46 0.00
CA LYS A 195 -11.11 2.83 1.40
C LYS A 195 -10.83 4.29 1.74
N HIS A 196 -9.95 4.99 1.01
CA HIS A 196 -9.59 6.38 1.30
C HIS A 196 -9.55 7.25 0.04
N ALA A 197 -10.02 8.49 0.14
CA ALA A 197 -10.07 9.46 -0.96
C ALA A 197 -8.68 9.86 -1.51
N SER A 198 -7.61 9.55 -0.79
CA SER A 198 -6.23 9.78 -1.25
C SER A 198 -5.79 8.77 -2.31
N PHE A 199 -6.43 7.59 -2.32
CA PHE A 199 -6.15 6.48 -3.24
C PHE A 199 -7.28 6.31 -4.26
N TRP A 200 -8.48 6.76 -3.90
CA TRP A 200 -9.67 6.74 -4.73
C TRP A 200 -10.02 8.17 -5.14
N CYS A 201 -9.95 8.47 -6.43
CA CYS A 201 -10.46 9.72 -7.01
C CYS A 201 -11.61 9.41 -7.96
N LYS A 202 -12.52 10.36 -8.19
CA LYS A 202 -13.70 10.16 -9.05
C LYS A 202 -13.29 9.73 -10.47
N PRO A 203 -14.15 9.00 -11.20
CA PRO A 203 -13.85 8.47 -12.55
C PRO A 203 -13.38 9.53 -13.55
N GLU A 204 -13.77 10.79 -13.35
CA GLU A 204 -13.40 11.93 -14.20
C GLU A 204 -11.96 12.43 -13.97
N SER A 205 -11.26 11.90 -12.96
CA SER A 205 -9.90 12.33 -12.64
C SER A 205 -8.89 11.21 -12.90
N VAL A 206 -7.85 11.54 -13.67
CA VAL A 206 -6.70 10.69 -14.01
C VAL A 206 -5.84 10.30 -12.77
N LEU A 207 -6.33 10.57 -11.56
CA LEU A 207 -5.60 10.48 -10.29
C LEU A 207 -6.11 9.39 -9.35
N GLY A 208 -7.26 8.80 -9.66
CA GLY A 208 -7.78 7.67 -8.90
C GLY A 208 -7.10 6.36 -9.27
N THR A 209 -7.12 5.42 -8.33
CA THR A 209 -6.83 4.02 -8.61
C THR A 209 -7.99 3.41 -9.39
N ASP A 210 -7.70 2.94 -10.61
CA ASP A 210 -8.61 2.10 -11.37
C ASP A 210 -8.24 0.63 -11.14
N GLU A 211 -9.15 -0.12 -10.52
CA GLU A 211 -8.90 -1.53 -10.14
C GLU A 211 -9.00 -2.49 -11.33
N VAL A 212 -9.71 -2.12 -12.40
CA VAL A 212 -9.71 -2.90 -13.65
C VAL A 212 -8.34 -2.76 -14.31
N GLU A 213 -7.84 -1.53 -14.44
CA GLU A 213 -6.48 -1.26 -14.91
C GLU A 213 -5.45 -1.96 -14.01
N LEU A 214 -5.60 -1.89 -12.68
CA LEU A 214 -4.65 -2.46 -11.74
C LEU A 214 -4.50 -3.99 -11.92
N ASN A 215 -5.62 -4.70 -12.10
CA ASN A 215 -5.59 -6.14 -12.36
C ASN A 215 -4.93 -6.45 -13.69
N LEU A 216 -5.21 -5.67 -14.73
CA LEU A 216 -4.58 -5.83 -16.04
C LEU A 216 -3.07 -5.57 -15.98
N GLN A 217 -2.64 -4.54 -15.24
CA GLN A 217 -1.22 -4.24 -15.03
C GLN A 217 -0.49 -5.37 -14.28
N LEU A 218 -1.12 -5.98 -13.25
CA LEU A 218 -0.57 -7.15 -12.57
C LEU A 218 -0.46 -8.36 -13.51
N GLU A 219 -1.46 -8.59 -14.36
CA GLU A 219 -1.40 -9.64 -15.38
C GLU A 219 -0.26 -9.39 -16.38
N ILE A 220 -0.11 -8.16 -16.88
CA ILE A 220 0.99 -7.75 -17.74
C ILE A 220 2.33 -8.02 -17.07
N GLN A 221 2.50 -7.58 -15.83
CA GLN A 221 3.73 -7.80 -15.06
C GLN A 221 4.08 -9.28 -14.93
N SER A 222 3.10 -10.14 -14.70
CA SER A 222 3.33 -11.59 -14.56
C SER A 222 3.70 -12.30 -15.86
N LYS A 223 3.42 -11.69 -17.03
CA LYS A 223 3.55 -12.31 -18.35
C LYS A 223 4.61 -11.67 -19.25
N ALA A 224 4.99 -10.41 -18.99
CA ALA A 224 5.95 -9.70 -19.81
C ALA A 224 7.31 -10.41 -19.81
N LYS A 225 7.90 -10.57 -20.99
CA LYS A 225 9.14 -11.32 -21.18
C LYS A 225 10.38 -10.46 -21.00
N ASP A 226 10.25 -9.17 -21.28
CA ASP A 226 11.33 -8.19 -21.21
C ASP A 226 10.80 -6.80 -20.85
N ILE A 227 11.73 -5.85 -20.70
CA ILE A 227 11.42 -4.47 -20.30
C ILE A 227 10.64 -3.69 -21.37
N VAL A 228 10.86 -3.99 -22.65
CA VAL A 228 10.17 -3.31 -23.75
C VAL A 228 8.71 -3.72 -23.77
N GLU A 229 8.43 -5.03 -23.69
CA GLU A 229 7.07 -5.56 -23.61
C GLU A 229 6.35 -5.04 -22.36
N LEU A 230 7.03 -5.06 -21.20
CA LEU A 230 6.47 -4.56 -19.95
C LEU A 230 6.03 -3.10 -20.07
N ILE A 231 6.95 -2.21 -20.47
CA ILE A 231 6.66 -0.77 -20.55
C ILE A 231 5.60 -0.47 -21.60
N THR A 232 5.70 -1.08 -22.78
CA THR A 232 4.72 -0.86 -23.86
C THR A 232 3.31 -1.19 -23.38
N LYS A 233 3.11 -2.39 -22.82
CA LYS A 233 1.79 -2.83 -22.35
C LYS A 233 1.29 -2.03 -21.14
N LEU A 234 2.18 -1.69 -20.20
CA LEU A 234 1.79 -0.85 -19.06
C LEU A 234 1.38 0.56 -19.52
N SER A 235 2.08 1.14 -20.49
CA SER A 235 1.74 2.45 -21.06
C SER A 235 0.44 2.44 -21.86
N GLU A 236 0.08 1.33 -22.51
CA GLU A 236 -1.22 1.16 -23.18
C GLU A 236 -2.39 1.17 -22.18
N VAL A 237 -2.20 0.60 -20.99
CA VAL A 237 -3.22 0.57 -19.94
C VAL A 237 -3.27 1.89 -19.17
N ARG A 238 -2.11 2.36 -18.70
CA ARG A 238 -1.97 3.58 -17.92
C ARG A 238 -0.62 4.21 -18.21
N ASN A 239 -0.63 5.24 -19.06
CA ASN A 239 0.60 5.96 -19.41
C ASN A 239 0.99 6.98 -18.34
N GLY A 240 1.52 6.49 -17.21
CA GLY A 240 2.00 7.32 -16.12
C GLY A 240 3.08 6.62 -15.29
N PHE A 241 4.18 7.35 -15.05
CA PHE A 241 5.36 6.93 -14.30
C PHE A 241 5.90 8.11 -13.47
N GLU A 242 6.64 7.83 -12.39
CA GLU A 242 7.40 8.88 -11.69
C GLU A 242 8.42 9.51 -12.66
N TRP A 243 8.49 10.84 -12.69
CA TRP A 243 9.34 11.60 -13.62
C TRP A 243 10.81 11.14 -13.62
N TYR A 244 11.38 10.95 -12.43
CA TYR A 244 12.80 10.59 -12.33
C TYR A 244 13.09 9.20 -12.90
N LEU A 245 12.10 8.29 -12.88
CA LEU A 245 12.23 6.99 -13.56
C LEU A 245 12.37 7.16 -15.07
N ILE A 246 11.60 8.07 -15.68
CA ILE A 246 11.70 8.37 -17.13
C ILE A 246 13.10 8.89 -17.48
N GLN A 247 13.70 9.73 -16.62
CA GLN A 247 15.08 10.19 -16.81
C GLN A 247 16.09 9.05 -16.72
N LEU A 248 15.90 8.11 -15.79
CA LEU A 248 16.74 6.92 -15.68
C LEU A 248 16.57 5.98 -16.89
N MET A 249 15.36 5.84 -17.43
CA MET A 249 15.10 5.09 -18.67
C MET A 249 15.91 5.65 -19.84
N ARG A 250 15.81 6.97 -20.09
CA ARG A 250 16.58 7.66 -21.16
C ARG A 250 18.09 7.48 -21.00
N ARG A 251 18.59 7.55 -19.77
CA ARG A 251 20.02 7.34 -19.50
C ARG A 251 20.44 5.90 -19.79
N GLY A 252 19.63 4.91 -19.42
CA GLY A 252 19.94 3.52 -19.72
C GLY A 252 19.88 3.21 -21.23
N GLU A 253 19.02 3.88 -21.99
CA GLU A 253 19.00 3.81 -23.46
C GLU A 253 20.29 4.33 -24.08
N ALA A 254 20.73 5.51 -23.64
CA ALA A 254 21.98 6.11 -24.11
C ALA A 254 23.20 5.21 -23.82
N LEU A 255 23.13 4.45 -22.71
CA LEU A 255 24.13 3.47 -22.31
C LEU A 255 23.88 2.06 -22.89
N LYS A 256 22.84 1.88 -23.72
CA LYS A 256 22.48 0.63 -24.40
C LYS A 256 22.12 -0.54 -23.46
N TYR A 257 21.62 -0.26 -22.25
CA TYR A 257 21.04 -1.29 -21.38
C TYR A 257 19.75 -1.88 -21.94
N TRP A 258 19.01 -1.09 -22.73
CA TRP A 258 17.77 -1.48 -23.40
C TRP A 258 17.53 -0.64 -24.66
N PRO A 259 16.65 -1.08 -25.58
CA PRO A 259 16.21 -0.29 -26.73
C PRO A 259 15.48 1.01 -26.33
N SER A 260 15.22 1.90 -27.29
CA SER A 260 14.43 3.12 -27.03
C SER A 260 13.01 2.79 -26.58
N ILE A 261 12.66 3.19 -25.36
CA ILE A 261 11.39 2.92 -24.65
C ILE A 261 10.83 4.15 -23.94
N ALA A 262 11.65 5.15 -23.65
CA ALA A 262 11.30 6.32 -22.85
C ALA A 262 10.31 7.24 -23.57
N ASP A 263 10.32 7.24 -24.90
CA ASP A 263 9.36 7.98 -25.71
C ASP A 263 7.94 7.39 -25.63
N LEU A 264 7.79 6.15 -25.13
CA LEU A 264 6.49 5.53 -24.86
C LEU A 264 5.88 6.03 -23.53
N CYS A 265 6.69 6.59 -22.65
CA CYS A 265 6.29 7.02 -21.31
C CYS A 265 5.92 8.50 -21.30
N LYS A 266 4.76 8.82 -20.72
CA LYS A 266 4.35 10.18 -20.38
C LYS A 266 4.59 10.44 -18.90
N GLU A 267 5.03 11.65 -18.61
CA GLU A 267 5.04 12.18 -17.25
C GLU A 267 3.62 12.23 -16.68
N ASP A 268 3.49 11.90 -15.40
CA ASP A 268 2.28 12.26 -14.66
C ASP A 268 2.27 13.76 -14.36
N ALA A 269 1.47 14.51 -15.15
CA ALA A 269 1.29 15.94 -14.99
C ALA A 269 0.78 16.37 -13.60
N ALA A 270 0.25 15.43 -12.79
CA ALA A 270 -0.25 15.76 -11.46
C ALA A 270 0.81 15.78 -10.35
N LEU A 271 2.00 15.23 -10.60
CA LEU A 271 3.13 15.33 -9.65
C LEU A 271 3.81 16.70 -9.71
N GLN A 272 3.80 17.38 -10.88
CA GLN A 272 4.41 18.72 -11.03
C GLN A 272 3.77 19.77 -10.08
N ASN A 273 2.45 19.70 -9.85
CA ASN A 273 1.73 20.67 -9.02
C ASN A 273 1.97 20.55 -7.50
N GLN A 274 2.64 19.49 -7.02
CA GLN A 274 2.95 19.34 -5.58
C GLN A 274 4.30 19.94 -5.19
N ASP A 275 5.26 19.96 -6.11
CA ASP A 275 6.59 20.52 -5.85
C ASP A 275 6.63 22.04 -6.08
N GLU A 276 5.85 22.57 -7.03
CA GLU A 276 5.71 24.03 -7.23
C GLU A 276 5.05 24.77 -6.05
N LYS A 277 4.34 24.05 -5.16
CA LYS A 277 3.74 24.63 -3.95
C LYS A 277 4.65 24.60 -2.72
N LYS A 278 5.86 24.06 -2.85
CA LYS A 278 6.87 23.99 -1.78
C LYS A 278 8.10 24.87 -2.04
N ALA A 279 8.18 25.48 -3.23
CA ALA A 279 9.13 26.56 -3.56
C ALA A 279 8.48 27.93 -3.34
#